data_AF-A0RZ97-F1
#
_entry.id   AF-A0RZ97-F1
#
_cell.length_a   1.000
_cell.length_b   1.000
_cell.length_c   1.000
_cell.angle_alpha   90.00
_cell.angle_beta   90.00
_cell.angle_gamma   90.00
#
_symmetry.space_group_name_H-M   'P 1'
#
loop_
_entity.id
_entity.type
_entity.pdbx_description
1 polymer ?
#
loop_
_entity_poly.entity_id
_entity_poly.type
_entity_poly.pdbx_seq_one_letter_code
_entity_poly.pdbx_strand_id
1 'polypeptide(L)'
;MTIMVAGGVTFAFPPAIPAYAQSTENLFVSAANPDFENSFAGPMVIEGCLSMIPIWKETDEKETEPDVTVNGQILRMVQATDGNWYAYFAETTMALRADEMANDIGTDGIGLDFGKACTAASSGKYEDSDGVFFQGSGITGASDGVLGTCDLTGGNYGTDDVMNVIREDKDETEAFGAPVTVTPGQIGVGDNEFPAIQLYDFAVDGDVDVIYNKGGGVQQVTLKYLDDTGDLVSWSADRSEYPLGAHVHVTINDMQLNIDPTDEDSWTFGTAEDNEATYYQIFDENGEFAPMVEDGNSGNTIPLTTIDVGPLNFEDNGVLEVNINTQDADNVVLRVTDNDDQVLDDNGRLNGVMVPITFTETQSNSGIFKNTDEGDSANIRITDEARRGTTATVEYNEVAGSVVVSNFFASVDIDEEHVGGTWNSGEEIHVTITDQDANKNSLVDEDFDLYEPDVLLIPSVRIGSPIYRRRPD
;
A
#
# COMPACT_ATOMS: atom_id res chain seq x y z
N MET A 1 28.09 -4.62 12.59
CA MET A 1 27.10 -4.02 13.50
C MET A 1 27.15 -2.52 13.29
N THR A 2 26.43 -2.06 12.27
CA THR A 2 26.23 -0.64 12.03
C THR A 2 24.85 -0.34 12.59
N ILE A 3 24.84 0.34 13.74
CA ILE A 3 23.62 0.80 14.38
C ILE A 3 23.16 2.03 13.60
N MET A 4 22.08 1.90 12.84
CA MET A 4 21.39 3.07 12.28
C MET A 4 20.61 3.72 13.42
N VAL A 5 21.15 4.83 13.92
CA VAL A 5 20.43 5.73 14.82
C VAL A 5 19.67 6.70 13.92
N ALA A 6 18.40 6.41 13.67
CA ALA A 6 17.45 7.38 13.12
C ALA A 6 17.17 8.44 14.19
N GLY A 7 17.96 9.51 14.19
CA GLY A 7 17.74 10.68 15.02
C GLY A 7 16.67 11.57 14.41
N GLY A 8 15.39 11.18 14.52
CA GLY A 8 14.26 12.04 14.20
C GLY A 8 14.09 13.10 15.28
N VAL A 9 14.27 14.38 14.92
CA VAL A 9 13.84 15.50 15.76
C VAL A 9 12.32 15.52 15.71
N THR A 10 11.66 15.13 16.80
CA THR A 10 10.20 15.12 16.89
C THR A 10 9.70 16.56 17.01
N PHE A 11 9.41 17.20 15.87
CA PHE A 11 8.43 18.28 15.84
C PHE A 11 7.04 17.63 15.85
N ALA A 12 6.06 18.27 16.49
CA ALA A 12 4.70 17.75 16.54
C ALA A 12 4.09 17.87 15.13
N PHE A 13 4.24 16.81 14.35
CA PHE A 13 3.57 16.65 13.08
C PHE A 13 2.11 16.21 13.32
N PRO A 14 1.16 16.65 12.48
CA PRO A 14 -0.20 16.10 12.49
C PRO A 14 -0.16 14.57 12.39
N PRO A 15 -1.12 13.85 13.00
CA PRO A 15 -1.14 12.38 13.00
C PRO A 15 -1.36 11.72 11.62
N ALA A 16 -1.46 12.50 10.54
CA ALA A 16 -1.75 12.05 9.18
C ALA A 16 -0.60 12.33 8.19
N ILE A 17 0.64 12.50 8.67
CA ILE A 17 1.81 12.59 7.78
C ILE A 17 2.45 11.19 7.69
N PRO A 18 2.50 10.58 6.49
CA PRO A 18 3.20 9.31 6.25
C PRO A 18 4.60 9.30 6.84
N ALA A 19 4.96 8.23 7.56
CA ALA A 19 6.25 8.11 8.23
C ALA A 19 7.47 8.14 7.27
N TYR A 20 7.21 7.92 5.98
CA TYR A 20 8.21 7.69 4.95
C TYR A 20 8.56 8.93 4.10
N ALA A 21 7.80 10.01 4.21
CA ALA A 21 8.03 11.20 3.39
C ALA A 21 8.86 12.26 4.12
N GLN A 22 9.83 12.83 3.39
CA GLN A 22 10.69 13.91 3.87
C GLN A 22 9.92 15.23 3.87
N SER A 23 10.04 15.93 4.99
CA SER A 23 9.54 17.29 5.15
C SER A 23 10.68 18.27 5.40
N THR A 24 10.50 19.50 4.96
CA THR A 24 11.21 20.65 5.51
C THR A 24 10.47 21.13 6.77
N GLU A 25 10.78 22.32 7.28
CA GLU A 25 10.08 22.85 8.45
C GLU A 25 8.57 23.09 8.22
N ASN A 26 8.11 23.39 6.99
CA ASN A 26 6.67 23.58 6.71
C ASN A 26 6.18 22.81 5.49
N LEU A 27 7.05 22.54 4.50
CA LEU A 27 6.68 21.83 3.27
C LEU A 27 6.89 20.33 3.41
N PHE A 28 5.82 19.58 3.17
CA PHE A 28 5.75 18.14 3.04
C PHE A 28 5.38 17.79 1.59
N VAL A 29 6.02 16.75 1.04
CA VAL A 29 5.71 16.21 -0.29
C VAL A 29 5.72 14.69 -0.20
N SER A 30 4.63 14.04 -0.60
CA SER A 30 4.41 12.59 -0.36
C SER A 30 5.47 11.71 -1.05
N ALA A 31 5.87 12.01 -2.28
CA ALA A 31 6.93 11.26 -2.99
C ALA A 31 8.36 11.54 -2.51
N ALA A 32 8.56 12.36 -1.47
CA ALA A 32 9.89 12.64 -0.94
C ALA A 32 10.42 11.50 -0.05
N ASN A 33 10.45 10.27 -0.57
CA ASN A 33 10.83 9.08 0.17
C ASN A 33 12.27 8.65 -0.18
N PRO A 34 13.23 8.69 0.77
CA PRO A 34 14.63 8.35 0.50
C PRO A 34 14.86 6.87 0.19
N ASP A 35 13.94 5.98 0.59
CA ASP A 35 14.02 4.55 0.27
C ASP A 35 13.81 4.33 -1.25
N PHE A 36 13.17 5.28 -1.93
CA PHE A 36 12.96 5.33 -3.37
C PHE A 36 13.69 6.51 -4.04
N GLU A 37 14.78 6.97 -3.43
CA GLU A 37 15.61 8.07 -3.94
C GLU A 37 14.83 9.38 -4.21
N ASN A 38 13.75 9.64 -3.47
CA ASN A 38 12.81 10.75 -3.68
C ASN A 38 12.25 10.79 -5.12
N SER A 39 11.95 9.62 -5.67
CA SER A 39 11.41 9.49 -7.03
C SER A 39 9.91 9.21 -7.01
N PHE A 40 9.28 9.44 -8.16
CA PHE A 40 7.93 8.97 -8.47
C PHE A 40 7.85 8.62 -9.95
N ALA A 41 6.87 7.81 -10.33
CA ALA A 41 6.73 7.29 -11.69
C ALA A 41 5.26 7.04 -12.02
N GLY A 42 4.97 6.79 -13.30
CA GLY A 42 3.63 6.41 -13.73
C GLY A 42 2.55 7.42 -13.29
N PRO A 43 1.34 6.94 -12.95
CA PRO A 43 0.21 7.81 -12.62
C PRO A 43 0.15 8.24 -11.15
N MET A 44 1.21 8.05 -10.35
CA MET A 44 1.19 8.38 -8.92
C MET A 44 0.68 9.81 -8.66
N VAL A 45 -0.25 9.96 -7.71
CA VAL A 45 -0.70 11.26 -7.22
C VAL A 45 0.21 11.71 -6.10
N ILE A 46 0.72 12.93 -6.20
CA ILE A 46 1.61 13.52 -5.20
C ILE A 46 0.86 14.54 -4.36
N GLU A 47 0.88 14.35 -3.04
CA GLU A 47 0.37 15.34 -2.09
C GLU A 47 1.48 16.32 -1.72
N GLY A 48 1.21 17.61 -1.90
CA GLY A 48 1.93 18.71 -1.27
C GLY A 48 1.13 19.24 -0.07
N CYS A 49 1.67 19.09 1.14
CA CYS A 49 1.07 19.64 2.35
C CYS A 49 1.95 20.73 2.96
N LEU A 50 1.33 21.85 3.36
CA LEU A 50 1.98 22.86 4.18
C LEU A 50 1.46 22.81 5.61
N SER A 51 2.27 22.25 6.51
CA SER A 51 2.04 22.37 7.96
C SER A 51 2.56 23.72 8.42
N MET A 52 1.64 24.70 8.50
CA MET A 52 2.02 26.09 8.68
C MET A 52 2.32 26.47 10.14
N ILE A 53 3.01 27.60 10.30
CA ILE A 53 3.19 28.33 11.57
C ILE A 53 1.80 28.76 12.09
N PRO A 54 1.55 28.87 13.43
CA PRO A 54 0.23 29.15 14.01
C PRO A 54 -0.52 30.41 13.54
N ILE A 55 0.09 31.24 12.69
CA ILE A 55 -0.46 32.52 12.24
C ILE A 55 -1.36 32.38 11.02
N TRP A 56 -1.31 31.26 10.28
CA TRP A 56 -2.08 31.00 9.05
C TRP A 56 -2.92 29.72 9.14
N LYS A 57 -3.30 29.36 10.38
CA LYS A 57 -4.08 28.17 10.70
C LYS A 57 -5.54 28.48 11.05
N GLU A 58 -5.89 29.75 11.16
CA GLU A 58 -7.24 30.14 11.54
C GLU A 58 -8.18 29.94 10.35
N THR A 59 -9.21 29.12 10.55
CA THR A 59 -10.19 28.76 9.52
C THR A 59 -11.39 29.71 9.51
N ASP A 60 -11.51 30.59 10.51
CA ASP A 60 -12.58 31.58 10.65
C ASP A 60 -12.15 33.01 10.28
N GLU A 61 -10.88 33.19 9.92
CA GLU A 61 -10.32 34.45 9.42
C GLU A 61 -9.82 34.30 7.99
N LYS A 62 -9.75 35.42 7.26
CA LYS A 62 -9.27 35.41 5.88
C LYS A 62 -7.76 35.21 5.88
N GLU A 63 -7.33 34.10 5.29
CA GLU A 63 -5.92 33.82 5.06
C GLU A 63 -5.50 34.11 3.62
N THR A 64 -4.18 34.18 3.39
CA THR A 64 -3.62 34.30 2.04
C THR A 64 -3.10 32.94 1.61
N GLU A 65 -3.49 32.51 0.41
CA GLU A 65 -2.97 31.28 -0.18
C GLU A 65 -1.43 31.27 -0.19
N PRO A 66 -0.80 30.15 0.23
CA PRO A 66 0.64 30.00 0.19
C PRO A 66 1.17 30.02 -1.25
N ASP A 67 2.34 30.65 -1.46
CA ASP A 67 3.03 30.65 -2.75
C ASP A 67 3.86 29.37 -2.88
N VAL A 68 3.26 28.34 -3.50
CA VAL A 68 3.90 27.07 -3.83
C VAL A 68 3.96 26.89 -5.33
N THR A 69 5.09 26.41 -5.84
CA THR A 69 5.25 26.11 -7.26
C THR A 69 5.80 24.70 -7.49
N VAL A 70 5.36 24.08 -8.58
CA VAL A 70 5.96 22.86 -9.16
C VAL A 70 6.66 23.27 -10.45
N ASN A 71 7.98 23.08 -10.53
CA ASN A 71 8.80 23.52 -11.68
C ASN A 71 8.59 25.00 -12.09
N GLY A 72 8.21 25.84 -11.13
CA GLY A 72 7.96 27.27 -11.32
C GLY A 72 6.54 27.64 -11.78
N GLN A 73 5.66 26.67 -12.03
CA GLN A 73 4.22 26.89 -12.21
C GLN A 73 3.51 26.89 -10.85
N ILE A 74 2.50 27.74 -10.67
CA ILE A 74 1.77 27.81 -9.40
C ILE A 74 1.02 26.49 -9.16
N LEU A 75 1.20 25.93 -7.97
CA LEU A 75 0.40 24.83 -7.44
C LEU A 75 -0.65 25.44 -6.51
N ARG A 76 -1.92 25.40 -6.91
CA ARG A 76 -3.02 25.92 -6.09
C ARG A 76 -3.20 25.06 -4.86
N MET A 77 -3.34 25.68 -3.70
CA MET A 77 -3.54 24.98 -2.44
C MET A 77 -4.88 25.34 -1.82
N VAL A 78 -5.50 24.37 -1.15
CA VAL A 78 -6.77 24.52 -0.43
C VAL A 78 -6.49 24.39 1.07
N GLN A 79 -7.03 25.34 1.85
CA GLN A 79 -6.96 25.22 3.32
C GLN A 79 -8.01 24.21 3.78
N ALA A 80 -7.59 23.19 4.53
CA ALA A 80 -8.47 22.22 5.15
C ALA A 80 -8.95 22.66 6.54
N THR A 81 -9.94 21.96 7.10
CA THR A 81 -10.53 22.23 8.42
C THR A 81 -9.53 22.09 9.58
N ASP A 82 -8.42 21.39 9.38
CA ASP A 82 -7.32 21.27 10.34
C ASP A 82 -6.36 22.48 10.34
N GLY A 83 -6.60 23.44 9.45
CA GLY A 83 -5.83 24.68 9.27
C GLY A 83 -4.55 24.53 8.45
N ASN A 84 -4.22 23.33 7.95
CA ASN A 84 -3.13 23.12 7.00
C ASN A 84 -3.61 23.34 5.56
N TRP A 85 -2.67 23.42 4.62
CA TRP A 85 -2.95 23.61 3.21
C TRP A 85 -2.52 22.39 2.40
N TYR A 86 -3.39 21.94 1.51
CA TYR A 86 -3.24 20.71 0.72
C TYR A 86 -3.34 21.01 -0.77
N ALA A 87 -2.56 20.28 -1.57
CA ALA A 87 -2.64 20.27 -3.01
C ALA A 87 -2.21 18.91 -3.54
N TYR A 88 -2.82 18.49 -4.64
CA TYR A 88 -2.50 17.24 -5.31
C TYR A 88 -2.04 17.52 -6.73
N PHE A 89 -1.04 16.78 -7.19
CA PHE A 89 -0.57 16.87 -8.57
C PHE A 89 -0.10 15.52 -9.12
N ALA A 90 -0.14 15.36 -10.44
CA ALA A 90 0.29 14.13 -11.12
C ALA A 90 0.88 14.44 -12.50
N GLU A 91 1.57 13.46 -13.09
CA GLU A 91 2.03 13.58 -14.48
C GLU A 91 0.84 13.48 -15.45
N THR A 92 0.77 14.43 -16.38
CA THR A 92 -0.39 14.62 -17.26
C THR A 92 -0.70 13.38 -18.11
N THR A 93 0.30 12.82 -18.76
CA THR A 93 0.12 11.72 -19.71
C THR A 93 -0.30 10.44 -19.00
N MET A 94 0.38 10.10 -17.90
CA MET A 94 0.13 8.88 -17.14
C MET A 94 -1.20 8.93 -16.40
N ALA A 95 -1.54 10.06 -15.77
CA ALA A 95 -2.82 10.21 -15.09
C ALA A 95 -4.00 10.08 -16.08
N LEU A 96 -3.93 10.74 -17.24
CA LEU A 96 -4.96 10.59 -18.29
C LEU A 96 -5.01 9.16 -18.84
N ARG A 97 -3.85 8.48 -18.97
CA ARG A 97 -3.80 7.11 -19.46
C ARG A 97 -4.41 6.12 -18.47
N ALA A 98 -4.17 6.31 -17.17
CA ALA A 98 -4.74 5.51 -16.11
C ALA A 98 -6.26 5.69 -16.03
N ASP A 99 -6.72 6.94 -16.09
CA ASP A 99 -8.13 7.31 -16.13
C ASP A 99 -8.88 6.71 -17.33
N GLU A 100 -8.25 6.68 -18.52
CA GLU A 100 -8.80 6.02 -19.70
C GLU A 100 -9.08 4.52 -19.47
N MET A 101 -8.27 3.84 -18.66
CA MET A 101 -8.44 2.42 -18.36
C MET A 101 -9.60 2.16 -17.41
N ALA A 102 -9.96 3.11 -16.55
CA ALA A 102 -11.14 3.01 -15.69
C ALA A 102 -12.46 3.10 -16.50
N ASN A 103 -12.45 3.74 -17.67
CA ASN A 103 -13.64 3.88 -18.54
C ASN A 103 -14.21 2.55 -19.04
N ASP A 104 -13.36 1.52 -19.23
CA ASP A 104 -13.74 0.23 -19.84
C ASP A 104 -14.86 -0.52 -19.07
N ILE A 105 -15.24 -0.01 -17.90
CA ILE A 105 -16.12 -0.62 -16.92
C ILE A 105 -17.50 0.07 -16.86
N GLY A 106 -17.61 1.30 -17.36
CA GLY A 106 -18.86 2.08 -17.35
C GLY A 106 -19.43 2.34 -15.96
N THR A 107 -18.59 2.28 -14.93
CA THR A 107 -18.92 2.55 -13.52
C THR A 107 -17.84 3.50 -12.99
N ASP A 108 -18.26 4.66 -12.49
CA ASP A 108 -17.37 5.68 -11.95
C ASP A 108 -16.80 5.25 -10.58
N GLY A 109 -15.62 5.77 -10.21
CA GLY A 109 -15.03 5.63 -8.88
C GLY A 109 -14.38 4.28 -8.60
N ILE A 110 -13.90 3.57 -9.63
CA ILE A 110 -13.37 2.20 -9.49
C ILE A 110 -12.04 2.05 -10.25
N GLY A 111 -11.13 1.19 -9.77
CA GLY A 111 -9.82 1.04 -10.40
C GLY A 111 -9.05 2.36 -10.40
N LEU A 112 -8.26 2.64 -11.43
CA LEU A 112 -7.48 3.88 -11.54
C LEU A 112 -8.32 5.05 -12.09
N ASP A 113 -9.49 5.31 -11.50
CA ASP A 113 -10.36 6.43 -11.86
C ASP A 113 -9.86 7.72 -11.19
N PHE A 114 -9.41 8.69 -11.98
CA PHE A 114 -8.96 9.98 -11.47
C PHE A 114 -10.12 10.97 -11.34
N GLY A 115 -11.33 10.58 -11.72
CA GLY A 115 -12.51 11.42 -11.77
C GLY A 115 -12.61 12.17 -13.09
N LYS A 116 -13.09 13.41 -13.06
CA LYS A 116 -13.44 14.14 -14.29
C LYS A 116 -12.30 15.01 -14.81
N ALA A 117 -11.68 14.57 -15.91
CA ALA A 117 -10.59 15.27 -16.60
C ALA A 117 -11.05 16.58 -17.27
N CYS A 118 -10.54 17.71 -16.78
CA CYS A 118 -10.92 19.04 -17.22
C CYS A 118 -9.72 19.89 -17.64
N THR A 119 -9.90 20.72 -18.67
CA THR A 119 -8.92 21.76 -18.99
C THR A 119 -8.77 22.71 -17.81
N ALA A 120 -7.55 23.18 -17.56
CA ALA A 120 -7.22 24.12 -16.47
C ALA A 120 -8.10 25.38 -16.42
N ALA A 121 -8.58 25.84 -17.58
CA ALA A 121 -9.46 27.00 -17.70
C ALA A 121 -10.90 26.78 -17.20
N SER A 122 -11.32 25.53 -16.94
CA SER A 122 -12.71 25.21 -16.60
C SER A 122 -13.16 25.83 -15.25
N SER A 123 -12.26 25.88 -14.26
CA SER A 123 -12.52 26.58 -12.97
C SER A 123 -12.01 28.02 -12.94
N GLY A 124 -11.08 28.37 -13.83
CA GLY A 124 -10.31 29.61 -13.79
C GLY A 124 -9.36 29.74 -12.59
N LYS A 125 -9.21 28.68 -11.77
CA LYS A 125 -8.34 28.67 -10.58
C LYS A 125 -6.98 28.05 -10.87
N TYR A 126 -6.94 27.00 -11.69
CA TYR A 126 -5.76 26.17 -11.91
C TYR A 126 -5.06 26.50 -13.24
N GLU A 127 -5.15 27.73 -13.74
CA GLU A 127 -4.69 28.11 -15.10
C GLU A 127 -3.19 27.87 -15.38
N ASP A 128 -2.39 27.67 -14.33
CA ASP A 128 -0.96 27.38 -14.43
C ASP A 128 -0.64 25.87 -14.62
N SER A 129 -1.63 24.98 -14.48
CA SER A 129 -1.51 23.54 -14.78
C SER A 129 -1.88 23.22 -16.24
N ASP A 130 -1.51 22.03 -16.72
CA ASP A 130 -1.88 21.55 -18.06
C ASP A 130 -3.33 21.05 -18.12
N GLY A 131 -3.85 20.58 -16.97
CA GLY A 131 -5.20 20.06 -16.78
C GLY A 131 -5.49 19.87 -15.30
N VAL A 132 -6.72 19.48 -14.98
CA VAL A 132 -7.16 19.19 -13.61
C VAL A 132 -8.17 18.07 -13.61
N PHE A 133 -8.03 17.12 -12.70
CA PHE A 133 -9.09 16.18 -12.35
C PHE A 133 -9.88 16.66 -11.15
N PHE A 134 -11.18 16.34 -11.15
CA PHE A 134 -12.12 16.68 -10.09
C PHE A 134 -13.00 15.48 -9.73
N GLN A 135 -13.34 15.33 -8.44
CA GLN A 135 -14.14 14.21 -7.95
C GLN A 135 -15.66 14.28 -8.27
N GLY A 136 -16.17 15.42 -8.72
CA GLY A 136 -17.63 15.62 -8.77
C GLY A 136 -18.36 14.87 -9.87
N SER A 137 -19.26 13.95 -9.51
CA SER A 137 -20.17 13.22 -10.43
C SER A 137 -21.09 14.11 -11.28
N GLY A 138 -21.36 15.34 -10.85
CA GLY A 138 -22.17 16.31 -11.58
C GLY A 138 -21.43 17.17 -12.61
N ILE A 139 -20.11 16.97 -12.77
CA ILE A 139 -19.30 17.68 -13.75
C ILE A 139 -19.64 17.15 -15.15
N THR A 140 -19.94 18.07 -16.08
CA THR A 140 -20.25 17.71 -17.47
C THR A 140 -19.20 18.26 -18.43
N GLY A 141 -19.07 17.64 -19.60
CA GLY A 141 -18.08 18.05 -20.62
C GLY A 141 -16.70 17.43 -20.44
N ALA A 142 -16.50 16.61 -19.41
CA ALA A 142 -15.35 15.74 -19.22
C ALA A 142 -15.55 14.41 -19.99
N SER A 143 -14.45 13.72 -20.27
CA SER A 143 -14.43 12.35 -20.78
C SER A 143 -13.15 11.70 -20.28
N ASP A 144 -13.23 10.42 -19.93
CA ASP A 144 -12.09 9.76 -19.31
C ASP A 144 -10.90 9.71 -20.27
N GLY A 145 -9.72 9.97 -19.72
CA GLY A 145 -8.45 10.08 -20.42
C GLY A 145 -8.31 11.27 -21.38
N VAL A 146 -9.26 12.21 -21.41
CA VAL A 146 -9.17 13.40 -22.28
C VAL A 146 -9.63 14.66 -21.56
N LEU A 147 -8.77 15.69 -21.56
CA LEU A 147 -9.12 17.00 -21.00
C LEU A 147 -10.30 17.65 -21.73
N GLY A 148 -11.41 17.78 -21.01
CA GLY A 148 -12.64 18.41 -21.49
C GLY A 148 -12.80 19.87 -21.07
N THR A 149 -13.59 20.66 -21.80
CA THR A 149 -14.05 21.96 -21.29
C THR A 149 -15.25 21.70 -20.38
N CYS A 150 -15.00 21.68 -19.08
CA CYS A 150 -15.99 21.24 -18.11
C CYS A 150 -16.92 22.35 -17.65
N ASP A 151 -18.17 21.97 -17.33
CA ASP A 151 -19.10 22.79 -16.56
C ASP A 151 -19.16 22.26 -15.12
N LEU A 152 -18.65 23.07 -14.20
CA LEU A 152 -18.53 22.74 -12.77
C LEU A 152 -19.77 23.18 -11.96
N THR A 153 -20.77 23.80 -12.61
CA THR A 153 -21.96 24.35 -11.93
C THR A 153 -23.08 23.33 -11.70
N GLY A 154 -22.91 22.10 -12.21
CA GLY A 154 -23.96 21.08 -12.29
C GLY A 154 -24.07 20.11 -11.10
N GLY A 155 -23.09 20.05 -10.20
CA GLY A 155 -23.08 19.04 -9.14
C GLY A 155 -23.85 19.43 -7.89
N ASN A 156 -24.59 18.47 -7.33
CA ASN A 156 -24.93 18.49 -5.92
C ASN A 156 -23.81 17.76 -5.18
N TYR A 157 -23.36 18.30 -4.05
CA TYR A 157 -22.60 17.50 -3.08
C TYR A 157 -23.44 16.29 -2.70
N GLY A 158 -22.93 15.08 -2.91
CA GLY A 158 -23.68 13.88 -2.57
C GLY A 158 -23.03 12.61 -3.06
N THR A 159 -22.25 11.98 -2.16
CA THR A 159 -21.98 10.54 -1.98
C THR A 159 -21.49 9.69 -3.15
N ASP A 160 -21.57 10.16 -4.38
CA ASP A 160 -21.12 9.46 -5.57
C ASP A 160 -19.76 10.06 -5.94
N ASP A 161 -18.75 9.65 -5.18
CA ASP A 161 -17.34 9.92 -5.51
C ASP A 161 -17.01 9.18 -6.80
N VAL A 162 -16.47 9.93 -7.78
CA VAL A 162 -16.03 9.36 -9.06
C VAL A 162 -14.51 9.22 -9.11
N MET A 163 -13.78 9.64 -8.08
CA MET A 163 -12.34 9.49 -7.97
C MET A 163 -12.03 8.31 -7.05
N ASN A 164 -11.01 7.52 -7.39
CA ASN A 164 -10.58 6.36 -6.58
C ASN A 164 -9.08 6.37 -6.28
N VAL A 165 -8.43 7.51 -6.53
CA VAL A 165 -6.98 7.71 -6.37
C VAL A 165 -6.64 8.80 -5.34
N ILE A 166 -7.68 9.36 -4.70
CA ILE A 166 -7.60 10.14 -3.47
C ILE A 166 -8.85 9.79 -2.66
N ARG A 167 -8.69 8.96 -1.63
CA ARG A 167 -9.82 8.39 -0.85
C ARG A 167 -9.97 8.99 0.54
N GLU A 168 -8.90 9.52 1.14
CA GLU A 168 -8.90 10.14 2.47
C GLU A 168 -8.41 11.61 2.46
N ASP A 169 -8.90 12.40 1.49
CA ASP A 169 -8.64 13.83 1.46
C ASP A 169 -9.19 14.56 2.70
N LYS A 170 -8.70 15.77 2.92
CA LYS A 170 -9.11 16.58 4.08
C LYS A 170 -10.21 17.54 3.70
N ASP A 171 -11.31 17.52 4.47
CA ASP A 171 -12.40 18.49 4.34
C ASP A 171 -11.86 19.93 4.22
N GLU A 172 -12.29 20.66 3.20
CA GLU A 172 -11.91 22.05 3.02
C GLU A 172 -12.50 22.95 4.12
N THR A 173 -11.82 24.06 4.39
CA THR A 173 -12.39 25.10 5.26
C THR A 173 -13.69 25.63 4.66
N GLU A 174 -14.72 25.72 5.50
CA GLU A 174 -16.04 26.21 5.11
C GLU A 174 -16.13 27.73 4.93
N ALA A 175 -17.18 28.20 4.23
CA ALA A 175 -17.45 29.62 4.14
C ALA A 175 -17.80 30.23 5.52
N PHE A 176 -17.13 31.33 5.90
CA PHE A 176 -17.32 31.98 7.20
C PHE A 176 -17.50 33.52 7.11
N GLY A 177 -18.28 34.07 8.05
CA GLY A 177 -18.54 35.51 8.19
C GLY A 177 -19.85 36.03 7.58
N ALA A 178 -20.29 37.22 8.01
CA ALA A 178 -21.46 37.91 7.46
C ALA A 178 -21.20 39.43 7.27
N PRO A 179 -20.99 39.92 6.02
CA PRO A 179 -20.91 39.16 4.76
C PRO A 179 -19.74 38.16 4.77
N VAL A 180 -19.80 37.14 3.91
CA VAL A 180 -18.77 36.10 3.80
C VAL A 180 -17.40 36.75 3.60
N THR A 181 -16.48 36.46 4.51
CA THR A 181 -15.09 36.96 4.50
C THR A 181 -14.07 35.86 4.23
N VAL A 182 -14.40 34.63 4.60
CA VAL A 182 -13.66 33.40 4.27
C VAL A 182 -14.48 32.64 3.25
N THR A 183 -13.88 32.38 2.09
CA THR A 183 -14.48 31.54 1.04
C THR A 183 -14.04 30.09 1.25
N PRO A 184 -14.79 29.08 0.75
CA PRO A 184 -14.40 27.69 0.90
C PRO A 184 -12.97 27.42 0.43
N GLY A 185 -12.20 26.67 1.22
CA GLY A 185 -10.79 26.39 0.96
C GLY A 185 -9.87 27.62 0.94
N GLN A 186 -10.34 28.79 1.38
CA GLN A 186 -9.72 30.13 1.27
C GLN A 186 -9.47 30.64 -0.16
N ILE A 187 -9.63 29.79 -1.18
CA ILE A 187 -9.52 30.15 -2.60
C ILE A 187 -10.88 30.17 -3.33
N GLY A 188 -11.96 29.83 -2.62
CA GLY A 188 -13.32 29.79 -3.14
C GLY A 188 -13.58 28.61 -4.06
N VAL A 189 -13.07 27.43 -3.69
CA VAL A 189 -13.46 26.17 -4.34
C VAL A 189 -14.97 25.99 -4.24
N GLY A 190 -15.58 25.47 -5.30
CA GLY A 190 -16.95 25.00 -5.28
C GLY A 190 -17.05 23.55 -4.82
N ASP A 191 -18.29 23.09 -4.60
CA ASP A 191 -18.68 21.77 -4.10
C ASP A 191 -18.06 20.55 -4.82
N ASN A 192 -17.50 20.73 -6.03
CA ASN A 192 -16.91 19.65 -6.84
C ASN A 192 -15.45 19.95 -7.24
N GLU A 193 -14.84 20.98 -6.66
CA GLU A 193 -13.51 21.46 -7.06
C GLU A 193 -12.40 21.04 -6.09
N PHE A 194 -12.72 20.24 -5.07
CA PHE A 194 -11.76 19.68 -4.12
C PHE A 194 -12.19 18.25 -3.72
N PRO A 195 -11.26 17.26 -3.60
CA PRO A 195 -9.86 17.37 -4.00
C PRO A 195 -9.75 17.57 -5.52
N ALA A 196 -8.61 18.13 -5.93
CA ALA A 196 -8.31 18.43 -7.33
C ALA A 196 -6.85 18.08 -7.64
N ILE A 197 -6.66 17.20 -8.62
CA ILE A 197 -5.33 16.75 -9.07
C ILE A 197 -4.89 17.66 -10.21
N GLN A 198 -3.92 18.52 -9.95
CA GLN A 198 -3.33 19.42 -10.95
C GLN A 198 -2.31 18.68 -11.81
N LEU A 199 -2.47 18.73 -13.13
CA LEU A 199 -1.62 17.99 -14.05
C LEU A 199 -0.47 18.86 -14.56
N TYR A 200 0.73 18.26 -14.59
CA TYR A 200 1.93 18.88 -15.14
C TYR A 200 2.66 17.89 -16.06
N ASP A 201 3.23 18.39 -17.15
CA ASP A 201 4.12 17.61 -18.03
C ASP A 201 5.54 17.58 -17.45
N PHE A 202 6.01 16.39 -17.07
CA PHE A 202 7.34 16.20 -16.50
C PHE A 202 8.30 15.56 -17.51
N ALA A 203 9.53 16.09 -17.55
CA ALA A 203 10.59 15.43 -18.28
C ALA A 203 11.01 14.15 -17.53
N VAL A 204 11.00 13.02 -18.22
CA VAL A 204 11.61 11.77 -17.76
C VAL A 204 13.06 12.01 -17.35
N ASP A 205 13.45 11.41 -16.22
CA ASP A 205 14.73 11.61 -15.53
C ASP A 205 15.00 13.06 -15.08
N GLY A 206 14.00 13.94 -15.19
CA GLY A 206 14.08 15.34 -14.81
C GLY A 206 13.83 15.55 -13.32
N ASP A 207 14.46 16.60 -12.80
CA ASP A 207 14.16 17.11 -11.47
C ASP A 207 12.77 17.77 -11.49
N VAL A 208 11.97 17.47 -10.46
CA VAL A 208 10.68 18.10 -10.18
C VAL A 208 10.83 18.88 -8.87
N ASP A 209 10.93 20.19 -8.98
CA ASP A 209 11.14 21.09 -7.84
C ASP A 209 9.80 21.59 -7.30
N VAL A 210 9.45 21.13 -6.09
CA VAL A 210 8.34 21.66 -5.30
C VAL A 210 8.88 22.72 -4.34
N ILE A 211 8.52 23.98 -4.57
CA ILE A 211 9.09 25.13 -3.88
C ILE A 211 8.00 25.91 -3.16
N TYR A 212 8.19 26.09 -1.86
CA TYR A 212 7.41 27.02 -1.05
C TYR A 212 8.18 28.33 -0.83
N ASN A 213 7.67 29.42 -1.41
CA ASN A 213 8.26 30.75 -1.39
C ASN A 213 7.89 31.53 -0.12
N LYS A 214 8.42 31.11 1.03
CA LYS A 214 8.11 31.76 2.31
C LYS A 214 8.69 33.17 2.44
N GLY A 215 8.02 34.03 3.20
CA GLY A 215 8.52 35.34 3.59
C GLY A 215 9.76 35.23 4.48
N GLY A 216 10.95 35.10 3.89
CA GLY A 216 12.22 34.91 4.61
C GLY A 216 13.18 33.89 4.00
N GLY A 217 12.80 33.21 2.91
CA GLY A 217 13.63 32.24 2.19
C GLY A 217 12.77 31.26 1.41
N VAL A 218 13.38 30.32 0.69
CA VAL A 218 12.65 29.23 0.03
C VAL A 218 12.77 27.95 0.84
N GLN A 219 11.72 27.14 0.84
CA GLN A 219 11.77 25.73 1.19
C GLN A 219 11.55 24.94 -0.10
N GLN A 220 12.37 23.92 -0.34
CA GLN A 220 12.35 23.17 -1.58
C GLN A 220 12.50 21.69 -1.26
N VAL A 221 11.69 20.90 -1.95
CA VAL A 221 11.85 19.46 -2.09
C VAL A 221 12.04 19.20 -3.58
N THR A 222 13.10 18.45 -3.91
CA THR A 222 13.37 18.02 -5.28
C THR A 222 13.06 16.55 -5.38
N LEU A 223 12.17 16.20 -6.29
CA LEU A 223 11.84 14.84 -6.68
C LEU A 223 12.46 14.52 -8.04
N LYS A 224 12.44 13.25 -8.41
CA LYS A 224 12.80 12.79 -9.76
C LYS A 224 11.63 12.04 -10.40
N TYR A 225 11.24 12.42 -11.61
CA TYR A 225 10.23 11.66 -12.37
C TYR A 225 10.90 10.58 -13.22
N LEU A 226 10.54 9.32 -13.02
CA LEU A 226 11.11 8.16 -13.69
C LEU A 226 10.12 7.53 -14.67
N ASP A 227 10.63 6.98 -15.77
CA ASP A 227 9.90 6.04 -16.64
C ASP A 227 10.31 4.58 -16.40
N ASP A 228 11.43 4.34 -15.71
CA ASP A 228 11.90 3.02 -15.28
C ASP A 228 12.24 3.06 -13.79
N THR A 229 11.56 2.22 -13.01
CA THR A 229 11.73 2.09 -11.56
C THR A 229 12.41 0.78 -11.16
N GLY A 230 12.81 -0.08 -12.09
CA GLY A 230 13.19 -1.47 -11.82
C GLY A 230 14.32 -1.64 -10.78
N ASP A 231 15.28 -0.71 -10.73
CA ASP A 231 16.37 -0.72 -9.74
C ASP A 231 15.91 -0.37 -8.31
N LEU A 232 14.72 0.23 -8.17
CA LEU A 232 14.09 0.64 -6.91
C LEU A 232 12.96 -0.31 -6.48
N VAL A 233 12.67 -1.31 -7.31
CA VAL A 233 11.66 -2.33 -7.04
C VAL A 233 12.31 -3.61 -6.51
N SER A 234 11.77 -4.13 -5.42
CA SER A 234 12.25 -5.39 -4.83
C SER A 234 11.14 -6.16 -4.16
N TRP A 235 11.34 -7.46 -3.96
CA TRP A 235 10.46 -8.26 -3.14
C TRP A 235 11.26 -9.26 -2.29
N SER A 236 10.66 -9.71 -1.20
CA SER A 236 11.25 -10.74 -0.34
C SER A 236 10.17 -11.55 0.37
N ALA A 237 10.49 -12.81 0.65
CA ALA A 237 9.70 -13.64 1.54
C ALA A 237 10.33 -13.69 2.94
N ASP A 238 9.53 -13.94 3.98
CA ASP A 238 9.99 -13.94 5.37
C ASP A 238 11.01 -15.04 5.70
N ARG A 239 10.96 -16.16 4.97
CA ARG A 239 11.90 -17.28 5.10
C ARG A 239 12.11 -18.00 3.76
N SER A 240 13.14 -18.84 3.70
CA SER A 240 13.47 -19.65 2.52
C SER A 240 12.98 -21.10 2.58
N GLU A 241 12.62 -21.57 3.78
CA GLU A 241 12.14 -22.93 4.04
C GLU A 241 10.94 -22.87 4.97
N TYR A 242 9.87 -23.59 4.64
CA TYR A 242 8.59 -23.51 5.35
C TYR A 242 8.11 -24.89 5.80
N PRO A 243 7.61 -25.02 7.04
CA PRO A 243 6.91 -26.23 7.44
C PRO A 243 5.51 -26.28 6.78
N LEU A 244 4.86 -27.45 6.85
CA LEU A 244 3.50 -27.63 6.32
C LEU A 244 2.52 -26.68 7.01
N GLY A 245 1.56 -26.12 6.29
CA GLY A 245 0.55 -25.23 6.88
C GLY A 245 1.06 -23.83 7.28
N ALA A 246 2.33 -23.52 7.07
CA ALA A 246 2.89 -22.22 7.41
C ALA A 246 2.32 -21.10 6.54
N HIS A 247 2.21 -19.91 7.14
CA HIS A 247 2.02 -18.66 6.42
C HIS A 247 3.28 -18.34 5.61
N VAL A 248 3.07 -17.79 4.41
CA VAL A 248 4.13 -17.27 3.55
C VAL A 248 3.92 -15.77 3.47
N HIS A 249 4.74 -15.02 4.21
CA HIS A 249 4.67 -13.56 4.22
C HIS A 249 5.61 -13.03 3.16
N VAL A 250 5.07 -12.19 2.29
CA VAL A 250 5.78 -11.56 1.19
C VAL A 250 5.67 -10.05 1.35
N THR A 251 6.79 -9.36 1.16
CA THR A 251 6.86 -7.90 1.12
C THR A 251 7.37 -7.48 -0.24
N ILE A 252 6.65 -6.57 -0.89
CA ILE A 252 7.04 -5.89 -2.13
C ILE A 252 7.36 -4.43 -1.77
N ASN A 253 8.50 -3.93 -2.23
CA ASN A 253 8.80 -2.50 -2.22
C ASN A 253 8.71 -2.05 -3.68
N ASP A 254 7.68 -1.29 -4.00
CA ASP A 254 7.44 -0.73 -5.32
C ASP A 254 6.67 0.59 -5.15
N MET A 255 7.35 1.71 -5.35
CA MET A 255 6.71 3.02 -5.23
C MET A 255 5.63 3.27 -6.28
N GLN A 256 5.71 2.61 -7.44
CA GLN A 256 4.81 2.89 -8.55
C GLN A 256 3.41 2.31 -8.31
N LEU A 257 3.29 1.37 -7.37
CA LEU A 257 2.02 0.88 -6.83
C LEU A 257 1.35 1.87 -5.86
N ASN A 258 2.07 2.87 -5.34
CA ASN A 258 1.54 3.86 -4.41
C ASN A 258 0.93 5.05 -5.18
N ILE A 259 -0.33 4.89 -5.56
CA ILE A 259 -1.13 5.81 -6.36
C ILE A 259 -1.78 6.89 -5.49
N ASP A 260 -2.38 6.49 -4.36
CA ASP A 260 -3.11 7.37 -3.47
C ASP A 260 -2.22 7.84 -2.31
N PRO A 261 -1.89 9.14 -2.22
CA PRO A 261 -1.01 9.62 -1.16
C PRO A 261 -1.73 9.80 0.20
N THR A 262 -3.04 9.59 0.26
CA THR A 262 -3.89 9.88 1.42
C THR A 262 -4.33 8.66 2.20
N ASP A 263 -4.32 7.49 1.56
CA ASP A 263 -4.85 6.23 2.10
C ASP A 263 -3.96 5.05 1.68
N GLU A 264 -4.07 3.91 2.35
CA GLU A 264 -3.34 2.69 2.03
C GLU A 264 -3.80 2.09 0.68
N ASP A 265 -2.86 1.83 -0.23
CA ASP A 265 -3.17 1.20 -1.51
C ASP A 265 -3.27 -0.32 -1.45
N SER A 266 -4.22 -0.91 -2.16
CA SER A 266 -4.36 -2.36 -2.31
C SER A 266 -4.28 -2.80 -3.77
N TRP A 267 -3.52 -3.86 -4.01
CA TRP A 267 -3.34 -4.46 -5.33
C TRP A 267 -3.59 -5.95 -5.26
N THR A 268 -4.52 -6.45 -6.06
CA THR A 268 -4.75 -7.88 -6.23
C THR A 268 -4.14 -8.34 -7.55
N PHE A 269 -3.36 -9.41 -7.50
CA PHE A 269 -2.80 -10.04 -8.68
C PHE A 269 -3.46 -11.40 -8.91
N GLY A 270 -3.94 -11.65 -10.13
CA GLY A 270 -4.11 -13.01 -10.62
C GLY A 270 -2.76 -13.52 -11.10
N THR A 271 -2.21 -14.54 -10.45
CA THR A 271 -0.79 -14.88 -10.62
C THR A 271 -0.53 -16.18 -11.39
N ALA A 272 -1.58 -16.80 -11.94
CA ALA A 272 -1.44 -18.04 -12.67
C ALA A 272 -0.73 -17.81 -14.00
N GLU A 273 0.29 -18.62 -14.30
CA GLU A 273 1.04 -18.59 -15.58
C GLU A 273 0.08 -18.52 -16.79
N ASP A 274 0.40 -17.66 -17.75
CA ASP A 274 -0.36 -17.37 -18.98
C ASP A 274 -1.76 -16.74 -18.74
N ASN A 275 -2.08 -16.36 -17.51
CA ASN A 275 -3.34 -15.73 -17.12
C ASN A 275 -3.12 -14.69 -16.01
N GLU A 276 -2.04 -13.93 -16.14
CA GLU A 276 -1.68 -12.85 -15.25
C GLU A 276 -2.67 -11.69 -15.39
N ALA A 277 -3.04 -11.08 -14.28
CA ALA A 277 -3.91 -9.92 -14.26
C ALA A 277 -3.63 -9.07 -13.02
N THR A 278 -3.70 -7.76 -13.17
CA THR A 278 -3.48 -6.80 -12.08
C THR A 278 -4.74 -5.99 -11.86
N TYR A 279 -5.09 -5.77 -10.60
CA TYR A 279 -6.27 -5.03 -10.18
C TYR A 279 -5.89 -4.09 -9.05
N TYR A 280 -6.46 -2.90 -9.06
CA TYR A 280 -6.27 -1.89 -8.02
C TYR A 280 -7.57 -1.72 -7.24
N GLN A 281 -7.47 -1.66 -5.92
CA GLN A 281 -8.59 -1.38 -5.02
C GLN A 281 -9.81 -2.29 -5.26
N ILE A 282 -9.60 -3.61 -5.35
CA ILE A 282 -10.74 -4.55 -5.23
C ILE A 282 -11.19 -4.64 -3.77
N PHE A 283 -10.23 -4.58 -2.86
CA PHE A 283 -10.44 -4.58 -1.42
C PHE A 283 -9.98 -3.23 -0.87
N ASP A 284 -10.70 -2.67 0.10
CA ASP A 284 -10.14 -1.62 0.94
C ASP A 284 -9.11 -2.21 1.92
N GLU A 285 -8.48 -1.36 2.72
CA GLU A 285 -7.50 -1.72 3.75
C GLU A 285 -8.08 -2.53 4.91
N ASN A 286 -9.41 -2.77 4.93
CA ASN A 286 -10.08 -3.63 5.90
C ASN A 286 -10.68 -4.89 5.22
N GLY A 287 -10.32 -5.16 3.96
CA GLY A 287 -10.79 -6.30 3.17
C GLY A 287 -12.26 -6.26 2.76
N GLU A 288 -12.96 -5.14 2.93
CA GLU A 288 -14.26 -4.95 2.31
C GLU A 288 -14.10 -4.66 0.81
N PHE A 289 -15.08 -5.02 0.00
CA PHE A 289 -14.99 -4.79 -1.44
C PHE A 289 -15.10 -3.29 -1.74
N ALA A 290 -14.07 -2.76 -2.42
CA ALA A 290 -14.01 -1.41 -2.94
C ALA A 290 -14.28 -1.42 -4.48
N PRO A 291 -15.25 -0.64 -4.99
CA PRO A 291 -16.41 -0.10 -4.29
C PRO A 291 -17.54 -1.12 -4.20
N MET A 292 -18.29 -1.05 -3.11
CA MET A 292 -19.59 -1.71 -3.02
C MET A 292 -20.58 -1.05 -3.99
N VAL A 293 -20.76 -1.64 -5.16
CA VAL A 293 -21.96 -1.34 -5.95
C VAL A 293 -23.15 -1.97 -5.22
N GLU A 294 -23.93 -1.17 -4.50
CA GLU A 294 -25.29 -1.54 -4.08
C GLU A 294 -26.17 -1.69 -5.34
N ASP A 295 -25.98 -2.76 -6.13
CA ASP A 295 -27.00 -3.13 -7.10
C ASP A 295 -28.21 -3.59 -6.31
N GLY A 296 -29.31 -2.82 -6.37
CA GLY A 296 -30.61 -3.11 -5.74
C GLY A 296 -31.29 -4.41 -6.22
N ASN A 297 -30.50 -5.36 -6.72
CA ASN A 297 -30.89 -6.57 -7.40
C ASN A 297 -30.09 -7.80 -6.93
N SER A 298 -30.00 -8.05 -5.62
CA SER A 298 -29.76 -9.39 -5.03
C SER A 298 -28.57 -10.21 -5.58
N GLY A 299 -27.47 -9.53 -5.90
CA GLY A 299 -26.17 -10.15 -6.14
C GLY A 299 -25.10 -9.07 -6.14
N ASN A 300 -24.32 -8.98 -5.06
CA ASN A 300 -23.10 -8.18 -5.05
C ASN A 300 -22.22 -8.69 -6.19
N THR A 301 -22.13 -7.92 -7.27
CA THR A 301 -21.24 -8.24 -8.38
C THR A 301 -20.06 -7.31 -8.21
N ILE A 302 -18.89 -7.87 -7.89
CA ILE A 302 -17.66 -7.09 -7.77
C ILE A 302 -17.24 -6.75 -9.20
N PRO A 303 -17.26 -5.48 -9.61
CA PRO A 303 -16.74 -5.09 -10.91
C PRO A 303 -15.23 -5.29 -10.89
N LEU A 304 -14.76 -6.36 -11.53
CA LEU A 304 -13.33 -6.63 -11.68
C LEU A 304 -12.82 -6.02 -12.98
N THR A 305 -11.79 -5.19 -12.87
CA THR A 305 -11.16 -4.57 -14.04
C THR A 305 -9.67 -4.78 -14.02
N THR A 306 -9.21 -5.54 -15.00
CA THR A 306 -7.78 -5.73 -15.21
C THR A 306 -7.16 -4.43 -15.70
N ILE A 307 -6.07 -4.04 -15.08
CA ILE A 307 -5.25 -2.90 -15.47
C ILE A 307 -4.13 -3.41 -16.37
N ASP A 308 -4.04 -2.83 -17.57
CA ASP A 308 -2.86 -3.00 -18.42
C ASP A 308 -1.79 -2.03 -17.91
N VAL A 309 -0.86 -2.55 -17.10
CA VAL A 309 0.16 -1.73 -16.43
C VAL A 309 1.27 -1.25 -17.38
N GLY A 310 1.48 -1.92 -18.52
CA GLY A 310 2.55 -1.59 -19.46
C GLY A 310 2.49 -0.15 -19.99
N PRO A 311 1.32 0.33 -20.47
CA PRO A 311 1.15 1.72 -20.87
C PRO A 311 1.27 2.76 -19.74
N LEU A 312 1.39 2.35 -18.48
CA LEU A 312 1.62 3.21 -17.32
C LEU A 312 3.10 3.22 -16.90
N ASN A 313 3.98 2.79 -17.79
CA ASN A 313 5.43 2.65 -17.59
C ASN A 313 5.80 1.69 -16.45
N PHE A 314 4.96 0.69 -16.17
CA PHE A 314 5.45 -0.49 -15.45
C PHE A 314 6.19 -1.33 -16.48
N GLU A 315 7.47 -1.58 -16.22
CA GLU A 315 8.31 -2.38 -17.10
C GLU A 315 8.08 -3.86 -16.77
N ASP A 316 8.87 -4.41 -15.84
CA ASP A 316 8.74 -5.80 -15.37
C ASP A 316 8.00 -5.89 -14.00
N ASN A 317 7.76 -4.75 -13.37
CA ASN A 317 7.00 -4.62 -12.13
C ASN A 317 5.49 -4.49 -12.41
N GLY A 318 4.65 -4.44 -11.36
CA GLY A 318 3.19 -4.35 -11.52
C GLY A 318 2.51 -5.64 -12.04
N VAL A 319 3.25 -6.73 -12.24
CA VAL A 319 2.75 -8.07 -12.55
C VAL A 319 3.44 -9.08 -11.63
N LEU A 320 2.66 -10.02 -11.08
CA LEU A 320 3.16 -11.07 -10.20
C LEU A 320 2.87 -12.45 -10.80
N GLU A 321 3.92 -13.25 -11.01
CA GLU A 321 3.80 -14.62 -11.49
C GLU A 321 4.08 -15.61 -10.36
N VAL A 322 3.18 -16.58 -10.18
CA VAL A 322 3.35 -17.64 -9.16
C VAL A 322 3.02 -19.00 -9.75
N ASN A 323 4.04 -19.86 -9.80
CA ASN A 323 3.85 -21.28 -9.98
C ASN A 323 3.72 -21.96 -8.62
N ILE A 324 2.48 -22.27 -8.25
CA ILE A 324 2.13 -22.90 -6.95
C ILE A 324 2.60 -24.36 -6.81
N ASN A 325 3.17 -24.98 -7.86
CA ASN A 325 3.60 -26.38 -7.86
C ASN A 325 4.68 -26.67 -8.93
N THR A 326 5.87 -26.10 -8.76
CA THR A 326 6.94 -26.10 -9.78
C THR A 326 7.34 -27.49 -10.28
N GLN A 327 7.23 -28.54 -9.44
CA GLN A 327 7.60 -29.91 -9.83
C GLN A 327 6.41 -30.78 -10.28
N ASP A 328 5.23 -30.21 -10.51
CA ASP A 328 4.02 -30.96 -10.83
C ASP A 328 3.77 -32.11 -9.81
N ALA A 329 4.00 -31.84 -8.53
CA ALA A 329 3.79 -32.83 -7.49
C ALA A 329 2.28 -33.16 -7.36
N ASP A 330 1.96 -34.37 -6.88
CA ASP A 330 0.56 -34.80 -6.71
C ASP A 330 -0.25 -33.84 -5.82
N ASN A 331 0.41 -33.18 -4.86
CA ASN A 331 -0.18 -32.19 -3.96
C ASN A 331 0.48 -30.83 -4.24
N VAL A 332 -0.36 -29.81 -4.40
CA VAL A 332 0.05 -28.43 -4.66
C VAL A 332 0.84 -27.88 -3.46
N VAL A 333 1.87 -27.07 -3.71
CA VAL A 333 2.73 -26.51 -2.66
C VAL A 333 2.08 -25.33 -1.96
N LEU A 334 1.60 -24.35 -2.72
CA LEU A 334 0.94 -23.17 -2.19
C LEU A 334 -0.57 -23.23 -2.38
N ARG A 335 -1.29 -22.69 -1.40
CA ARG A 335 -2.69 -22.30 -1.53
C ARG A 335 -2.85 -20.84 -1.17
N VAL A 336 -3.78 -20.19 -1.84
CA VAL A 336 -4.30 -18.89 -1.40
C VAL A 336 -5.37 -19.14 -0.34
N THR A 337 -5.41 -18.31 0.68
CA THR A 337 -6.43 -18.32 1.74
C THR A 337 -7.02 -16.93 1.94
N ASP A 338 -8.17 -16.88 2.59
CA ASP A 338 -8.69 -15.62 3.13
C ASP A 338 -7.76 -15.08 4.22
N ASN A 339 -7.77 -13.77 4.35
CA ASN A 339 -7.26 -12.99 5.48
C ASN A 339 -8.15 -11.74 5.62
N ASP A 340 -7.85 -10.84 6.54
CA ASP A 340 -8.68 -9.64 6.75
C ASP A 340 -8.55 -8.62 5.58
N ASP A 341 -7.63 -8.81 4.62
CA ASP A 341 -7.48 -7.96 3.41
C ASP A 341 -7.98 -8.63 2.11
N GLN A 342 -8.37 -9.90 2.17
CA GLN A 342 -8.74 -10.67 0.99
C GLN A 342 -9.80 -11.71 1.32
N VAL A 343 -10.92 -11.63 0.62
CA VAL A 343 -12.02 -12.58 0.74
C VAL A 343 -12.21 -13.35 -0.57
N LEU A 344 -12.17 -14.68 -0.49
CA LEU A 344 -12.35 -15.60 -1.60
C LEU A 344 -13.72 -16.29 -1.54
N ASP A 345 -14.12 -16.87 -2.66
CA ASP A 345 -15.29 -17.75 -2.74
C ASP A 345 -15.02 -19.13 -2.13
N ASP A 346 -16.07 -19.95 -2.01
CA ASP A 346 -15.99 -21.33 -1.50
C ASP A 346 -15.00 -22.24 -2.28
N ASN A 347 -14.53 -21.81 -3.46
CA ASN A 347 -13.54 -22.52 -4.28
C ASN A 347 -12.13 -21.93 -4.16
N GLY A 348 -11.90 -20.96 -3.28
CA GLY A 348 -10.63 -20.25 -3.13
C GLY A 348 -10.29 -19.37 -4.33
N ARG A 349 -11.31 -18.77 -4.97
CA ARG A 349 -11.16 -17.86 -6.11
C ARG A 349 -11.83 -16.52 -5.83
N LEU A 350 -11.42 -15.50 -6.59
CA LEU A 350 -12.05 -14.19 -6.59
C LEU A 350 -12.72 -13.95 -7.93
N ASN A 351 -14.04 -14.18 -8.05
CA ASN A 351 -14.84 -13.91 -9.25
C ASN A 351 -14.17 -14.30 -10.61
N GLY A 352 -13.53 -15.48 -10.65
CA GLY A 352 -12.85 -15.99 -11.85
C GLY A 352 -11.36 -15.68 -11.97
N VAL A 353 -10.80 -14.83 -11.09
CA VAL A 353 -9.36 -14.61 -10.94
C VAL A 353 -8.70 -15.90 -10.45
N MET A 354 -7.63 -16.28 -11.12
CA MET A 354 -6.87 -17.51 -10.84
C MET A 354 -5.69 -17.18 -9.94
N VAL A 355 -5.60 -17.86 -8.79
CA VAL A 355 -4.58 -17.62 -7.76
C VAL A 355 -4.52 -16.12 -7.39
N PRO A 356 -5.63 -15.54 -6.87
CA PRO A 356 -5.65 -14.14 -6.46
C PRO A 356 -4.76 -13.93 -5.24
N ILE A 357 -3.83 -12.99 -5.28
CA ILE A 357 -3.02 -12.60 -4.13
C ILE A 357 -3.11 -11.09 -3.99
N THR A 358 -3.64 -10.63 -2.87
CA THR A 358 -3.77 -9.22 -2.54
C THR A 358 -2.59 -8.77 -1.70
N PHE A 359 -2.06 -7.61 -2.02
CA PHE A 359 -1.08 -6.92 -1.20
C PHE A 359 -1.64 -5.55 -0.83
N THR A 360 -1.59 -5.24 0.46
CA THR A 360 -2.00 -3.96 1.02
C THR A 360 -0.76 -3.18 1.43
N GLU A 361 -0.77 -1.89 1.17
CA GLU A 361 0.27 -0.97 1.56
C GLU A 361 0.36 -0.93 3.09
N THR A 362 1.58 -0.93 3.62
CA THR A 362 1.78 -1.06 5.08
C THR A 362 1.36 0.17 5.87
N GLN A 363 1.38 1.33 5.21
CA GLN A 363 0.95 2.63 5.67
C GLN A 363 0.67 3.47 4.43
N SER A 364 -0.28 4.39 4.49
CA SER A 364 -0.51 5.37 3.43
C SER A 364 0.81 5.98 2.94
N ASN A 365 1.04 5.90 1.63
CA ASN A 365 2.19 6.46 0.95
C ASN A 365 3.56 5.96 1.44
N SER A 366 3.64 4.67 1.79
CA SER A 366 4.90 3.99 2.11
C SER A 366 5.63 3.44 0.89
N GLY A 367 4.93 3.04 -0.17
CA GLY A 367 5.46 2.26 -1.29
C GLY A 367 5.86 0.81 -0.92
N ILE A 368 5.45 0.35 0.26
CA ILE A 368 5.78 -0.97 0.80
C ILE A 368 4.48 -1.75 1.00
N PHE A 369 4.38 -2.89 0.35
CA PHE A 369 3.17 -3.69 0.26
C PHE A 369 3.39 -5.07 0.85
N LYS A 370 2.39 -5.60 1.56
CA LYS A 370 2.42 -6.93 2.17
C LYS A 370 1.15 -7.70 1.89
N ASN A 371 1.28 -9.01 1.79
CA ASN A 371 0.13 -9.92 1.67
C ASN A 371 -0.42 -10.37 3.05
N THR A 372 -0.16 -9.57 4.08
CA THR A 372 -0.39 -9.89 5.49
C THR A 372 -1.23 -8.80 6.09
N ASP A 373 -2.31 -9.20 6.77
CA ASP A 373 -3.24 -8.29 7.42
C ASP A 373 -2.73 -7.79 8.79
N GLU A 374 -3.52 -6.92 9.42
CA GLU A 374 -3.26 -6.37 10.76
C GLU A 374 -3.34 -7.45 11.86
N GLY A 375 -3.92 -8.60 11.55
CA GLY A 375 -3.99 -9.80 12.40
C GLY A 375 -2.79 -10.74 12.25
N ASP A 376 -1.72 -10.29 11.58
CA ASP A 376 -0.51 -11.05 11.27
C ASP A 376 -0.77 -12.31 10.41
N SER A 377 -1.86 -12.36 9.65
CA SER A 377 -2.22 -13.50 8.79
C SER A 377 -1.93 -13.22 7.33
N ALA A 378 -1.01 -14.01 6.75
CA ALA A 378 -0.79 -14.03 5.31
C ALA A 378 -1.93 -14.71 4.55
N ASN A 379 -2.29 -14.18 3.37
CA ASN A 379 -3.21 -14.79 2.41
C ASN A 379 -2.58 -15.89 1.52
N ILE A 380 -1.31 -16.24 1.76
CA ILE A 380 -0.62 -17.39 1.15
C ILE A 380 -0.21 -18.37 2.23
N ARG A 381 -0.45 -19.67 2.00
CA ARG A 381 -0.01 -20.75 2.89
C ARG A 381 0.61 -21.94 2.17
N ILE A 382 1.50 -22.64 2.85
CA ILE A 382 1.93 -23.98 2.45
C ILE A 382 0.77 -24.95 2.69
N THR A 383 0.45 -25.76 1.69
CA THR A 383 -0.59 -26.80 1.83
C THR A 383 -0.17 -27.86 2.85
N ASP A 384 -1.12 -28.31 3.68
CA ASP A 384 -0.88 -29.30 4.75
C ASP A 384 -0.41 -30.67 4.23
N GLU A 385 -0.65 -30.96 2.95
CA GLU A 385 -0.26 -32.21 2.29
C GLU A 385 0.93 -32.05 1.33
N ALA A 386 1.57 -30.88 1.27
CA ALA A 386 2.72 -30.66 0.40
C ALA A 386 3.86 -31.64 0.72
N ARG A 387 4.62 -32.05 -0.30
CA ARG A 387 5.71 -33.01 -0.09
C ARG A 387 6.99 -32.27 0.29
N ARG A 388 7.73 -32.79 1.27
CA ARG A 388 9.04 -32.24 1.61
C ARG A 388 9.95 -32.15 0.38
N GLY A 389 10.57 -30.98 0.18
CA GLY A 389 11.50 -30.69 -0.91
C GLY A 389 10.83 -30.30 -2.23
N THR A 390 9.50 -30.21 -2.29
CA THR A 390 8.83 -29.52 -3.41
C THR A 390 8.84 -28.02 -3.20
N THR A 391 8.67 -27.28 -4.27
CA THR A 391 8.72 -25.81 -4.28
C THR A 391 7.56 -25.21 -5.05
N ALA A 392 7.26 -23.97 -4.69
CA ALA A 392 6.61 -23.03 -5.57
C ALA A 392 7.64 -21.96 -5.98
N THR A 393 7.41 -21.31 -7.12
CA THR A 393 8.21 -20.17 -7.58
C THR A 393 7.34 -18.93 -7.61
N VAL A 394 7.97 -17.81 -7.29
CA VAL A 394 7.37 -16.47 -7.31
C VAL A 394 8.31 -15.59 -8.10
N GLU A 395 7.78 -14.79 -9.02
CA GLU A 395 8.56 -13.85 -9.82
C GLU A 395 7.84 -12.50 -9.86
N TYR A 396 8.62 -11.45 -9.62
CA TYR A 396 8.17 -10.07 -9.64
C TYR A 396 9.37 -9.20 -10.04
N ASN A 397 9.19 -8.26 -10.98
CA ASN A 397 10.26 -7.41 -11.51
C ASN A 397 11.45 -8.22 -12.07
N GLU A 398 11.17 -9.27 -12.88
CA GLU A 398 12.16 -10.24 -13.41
C GLU A 398 13.05 -10.93 -12.35
N VAL A 399 12.72 -10.81 -11.05
CA VAL A 399 13.45 -11.46 -9.96
C VAL A 399 12.68 -12.68 -9.48
N ALA A 400 13.14 -13.86 -9.86
CA ALA A 400 12.58 -15.12 -9.41
C ALA A 400 13.10 -15.55 -8.03
N GLY A 401 12.20 -16.14 -7.24
CA GLY A 401 12.46 -16.72 -5.93
C GLY A 401 11.74 -18.06 -5.77
N SER A 402 12.02 -18.76 -4.68
CA SER A 402 11.42 -20.07 -4.41
C SER A 402 11.02 -20.23 -2.97
N VAL A 403 9.83 -20.79 -2.78
CA VAL A 403 9.29 -21.21 -1.49
C VAL A 403 9.45 -22.72 -1.39
N VAL A 404 10.26 -23.19 -0.45
CA VAL A 404 10.61 -24.62 -0.31
C VAL A 404 9.90 -25.24 0.87
N VAL A 405 9.18 -26.34 0.64
CA VAL A 405 8.60 -27.14 1.73
C VAL A 405 9.71 -27.92 2.43
N SER A 406 9.86 -27.70 3.73
CA SER A 406 10.86 -28.37 4.56
C SER A 406 10.20 -29.05 5.76
N ASN A 407 11.01 -29.89 6.42
CA ASN A 407 10.69 -30.44 7.72
C ASN A 407 11.92 -30.22 8.59
N PHE A 408 11.66 -29.78 9.81
CA PHE A 408 12.68 -29.45 10.76
C PHE A 408 12.75 -30.51 11.86
N PHE A 409 13.86 -30.53 12.57
CA PHE A 409 13.97 -31.30 13.80
C PHE A 409 13.88 -30.35 14.98
N ALA A 410 13.13 -30.72 16.01
CA ALA A 410 13.14 -30.00 17.27
C ALA A 410 14.55 -29.91 17.87
N SER A 411 14.91 -28.74 18.36
CA SER A 411 16.10 -28.52 19.19
C SER A 411 15.71 -28.46 20.67
N VAL A 412 16.66 -28.84 21.52
CA VAL A 412 16.53 -28.74 22.98
C VAL A 412 17.75 -28.00 23.47
N ASP A 413 17.52 -26.90 24.18
CA ASP A 413 18.54 -26.15 24.89
C ASP A 413 18.37 -26.37 26.39
N ILE A 414 19.47 -26.66 27.07
CA ILE A 414 19.50 -26.87 28.51
C ILE A 414 20.37 -25.76 29.09
N ASP A 415 19.77 -24.88 29.88
CA ASP A 415 20.47 -23.73 30.45
C ASP A 415 21.41 -24.19 31.58
N GLU A 416 22.64 -24.56 31.18
CA GLU A 416 23.69 -25.00 32.12
C GLU A 416 24.19 -23.84 32.98
N GLU A 417 24.01 -22.59 32.55
CA GLU A 417 24.42 -21.41 33.31
C GLU A 417 23.49 -21.17 34.51
N HIS A 418 22.22 -21.58 34.41
CA HIS A 418 21.24 -21.50 35.49
C HIS A 418 21.68 -22.22 36.78
N VAL A 419 22.34 -23.38 36.64
CA VAL A 419 22.78 -24.23 37.76
C VAL A 419 24.27 -24.09 38.08
N GLY A 420 24.99 -23.22 37.36
CA GLY A 420 26.42 -22.98 37.51
C GLY A 420 27.31 -24.19 37.15
N GLY A 421 28.61 -24.09 37.46
CA GLY A 421 29.60 -25.09 37.02
C GLY A 421 29.56 -26.47 37.72
N THR A 422 28.55 -26.76 38.55
CA THR A 422 28.41 -28.06 39.22
C THR A 422 26.95 -28.42 39.45
N TRP A 423 26.48 -29.45 38.75
CA TRP A 423 25.10 -29.90 38.83
C TRP A 423 24.84 -30.63 40.15
N ASN A 424 23.96 -30.08 40.99
CA ASN A 424 23.55 -30.73 42.24
C ASN A 424 22.26 -31.52 42.06
N SER A 425 22.11 -32.60 42.83
CA SER A 425 20.86 -33.37 42.81
C SER A 425 19.72 -32.57 43.44
N GLY A 426 18.60 -32.47 42.72
CA GLY A 426 17.40 -31.76 43.16
C GLY A 426 17.35 -30.27 42.82
N GLU A 427 18.33 -29.78 42.07
CA GLU A 427 18.35 -28.41 41.53
C GLU A 427 17.49 -28.33 40.27
N GLU A 428 16.71 -27.25 40.15
CA GLU A 428 15.89 -26.97 38.97
C GLU A 428 16.79 -26.50 37.83
N ILE A 429 16.51 -26.97 36.61
CA ILE A 429 17.22 -26.55 35.41
C ILE A 429 16.18 -26.17 34.36
N HIS A 430 16.40 -25.02 33.72
CA HIS A 430 15.54 -24.58 32.64
C HIS A 430 15.88 -25.36 31.37
N VAL A 431 14.83 -25.81 30.68
CA VAL A 431 14.94 -26.50 29.40
C VAL A 431 14.02 -25.79 28.42
N THR A 432 14.58 -25.36 27.30
CA THR A 432 13.84 -24.77 26.20
C THR A 432 13.78 -25.79 25.07
N ILE A 433 12.58 -26.00 24.53
CA ILE A 433 12.37 -26.86 23.36
C ILE A 433 11.83 -25.98 22.25
N THR A 434 12.43 -26.06 21.07
CA THR A 434 12.01 -25.31 19.89
C THR A 434 11.79 -26.29 18.74
N ASP A 435 10.61 -26.29 18.12
CA ASP A 435 10.38 -27.02 16.87
C ASP A 435 9.92 -26.05 15.80
N GLN A 436 10.71 -25.93 14.74
CA GLN A 436 10.35 -25.08 13.61
C GLN A 436 9.18 -25.66 12.81
N ASP A 437 8.87 -26.95 12.94
CA ASP A 437 7.66 -27.51 12.33
C ASP A 437 6.38 -26.98 12.99
N ALA A 438 6.44 -26.51 14.24
CA ALA A 438 5.31 -25.89 14.93
C ALA A 438 5.21 -24.37 14.67
N ASN A 439 6.27 -23.75 14.14
CA ASN A 439 6.36 -22.33 13.85
C ASN A 439 5.74 -21.99 12.48
N LYS A 440 4.41 -21.97 12.41
CA LYS A 440 3.60 -21.71 11.22
C LYS A 440 3.58 -20.24 10.84
N ASN A 441 3.66 -19.31 11.80
CA ASN A 441 3.58 -17.88 11.56
C ASN A 441 4.83 -17.19 12.11
N SER A 442 5.60 -16.53 11.25
CA SER A 442 6.87 -15.89 11.63
C SER A 442 6.71 -14.55 12.32
N LEU A 443 5.52 -13.95 12.24
CA LEU A 443 5.22 -12.66 12.85
C LEU A 443 4.65 -12.80 14.26
N VAL A 444 4.20 -14.01 14.61
CA VAL A 444 3.61 -14.31 15.92
C VAL A 444 4.53 -15.20 16.73
N ASP A 445 4.57 -14.97 18.05
CA ASP A 445 5.21 -15.89 18.98
C ASP A 445 4.28 -17.09 19.23
N GLU A 446 4.63 -18.24 18.65
CA GLU A 446 3.85 -19.48 18.78
C GLU A 446 4.40 -20.37 19.90
N ASP A 447 3.63 -20.47 20.99
CA ASP A 447 3.92 -21.37 22.11
C ASP A 447 3.35 -22.77 21.88
N PHE A 448 4.06 -23.79 22.36
CA PHE A 448 3.50 -25.15 22.43
C PHE A 448 2.37 -25.23 23.45
N ASP A 449 1.14 -25.38 22.97
CA ASP A 449 0.06 -25.85 23.81
C ASP A 449 -0.01 -27.38 23.81
N LEU A 450 0.35 -27.98 24.95
CA LEU A 450 0.27 -29.42 25.18
C LEU A 450 -1.17 -29.97 25.16
N TYR A 451 -2.16 -29.10 25.20
CA TYR A 451 -3.58 -29.43 25.20
C TYR A 451 -4.27 -29.11 23.86
N GLU A 452 -3.55 -28.54 22.89
CA GLU A 452 -4.08 -28.24 21.57
C GLU A 452 -4.25 -29.54 20.76
N PRO A 453 -5.50 -29.98 20.47
CA PRO A 453 -5.74 -31.20 19.70
C PRO A 453 -5.12 -31.18 18.30
N ASP A 454 -4.86 -30.00 17.73
CA ASP A 454 -4.30 -29.85 16.38
C ASP A 454 -2.77 -29.97 16.34
N VAL A 455 -2.09 -29.98 17.50
CA VAL A 455 -0.65 -30.32 17.59
C VAL A 455 -0.46 -31.83 17.49
N LEU A 456 -0.26 -32.33 16.27
CA LEU A 456 -0.14 -33.77 15.98
C LEU A 456 1.14 -34.42 16.53
N LEU A 457 2.21 -33.64 16.76
CA LEU A 457 3.49 -34.14 17.25
C LEU A 457 4.07 -33.18 18.29
N ILE A 458 4.23 -33.67 19.53
CA ILE A 458 4.89 -32.93 20.60
C ILE A 458 6.30 -33.50 20.79
N PRO A 459 7.36 -32.69 20.66
CA PRO A 459 8.71 -33.14 20.97
C PRO A 459 8.78 -33.65 22.42
N SER A 460 9.37 -34.83 22.62
CA SER A 460 9.49 -35.41 23.96
C SER A 460 10.92 -35.77 24.30
N VAL A 461 11.37 -35.33 25.48
CA VAL A 461 12.67 -35.72 26.05
C VAL A 461 12.46 -36.88 27.00
N ARG A 462 13.01 -38.05 26.67
CA ARG A 462 13.00 -39.21 27.57
C ARG A 462 14.33 -39.32 28.31
N ILE A 463 14.30 -39.13 29.63
CA ILE A 463 15.46 -39.30 30.50
C ILE A 463 15.49 -40.75 31.06
N GLY A 464 16.50 -41.55 30.67
CA GLY A 464 16.79 -42.94 31.14
C GLY A 464 16.66 -44.02 30.03
N SER A 465 17.58 -44.98 29.79
CA SER A 465 18.32 -45.97 30.65
C SER A 465 19.66 -46.44 30.00
N PRO A 466 20.74 -46.96 30.69
CA PRO A 466 20.74 -48.21 31.52
C PRO A 466 21.79 -48.33 32.68
N ILE A 467 21.86 -49.49 33.40
CA ILE A 467 23.05 -50.21 34.01
C ILE A 467 22.56 -51.28 35.07
N TYR A 468 22.88 -52.60 35.11
CA TYR A 468 24.10 -53.40 34.84
C TYR A 468 23.87 -54.77 34.13
N ARG A 469 24.99 -55.29 33.59
CA ARG A 469 25.25 -56.64 33.03
C ARG A 469 25.29 -57.72 34.13
N ARG A 470 24.67 -58.88 33.88
CA ARG A 470 24.65 -60.10 34.73
C ARG A 470 26.05 -60.57 35.17
N ARG A 471 26.18 -61.07 36.41
CA ARG A 471 27.06 -62.22 36.73
C ARG A 471 26.19 -63.42 37.18
N PRO A 472 26.46 -64.63 36.69
CA PRO A 472 25.83 -65.85 37.16
C PRO A 472 26.55 -66.35 38.42
N ASP A 473 25.76 -66.78 39.40
CA ASP A 473 26.11 -67.89 40.29
C ASP A 473 25.08 -69.00 40.05
#